data_AF-A0AB36SFR8-F1
#
_entry.id   AF-A0AB36SFR8-F1
#
_cell.length_a   1.000
_cell.length_b   1.000
_cell.length_c   1.000
_cell.angle_alpha   90.00
_cell.angle_beta   90.00
_cell.angle_gamma   90.00
#
_symmetry.space_group_name_H-M   'P 1'
#
loop_
_entity.id
_entity.type
_entity.pdbx_description
1 polymer ?
#
loop_
_entity_poly.entity_id
_entity_poly.type
_entity_poly.pdbx_seq_one_letter_code
_entity_poly.pdbx_strand_id
1 'polypeptide(L)'
;MRKKWKIGLMSTLLACTTFTSVALAAEKPVDQPKWEEWLNGHAKRLNESTSQTTEDLSFLKEAVQDKRIVVLGESTHGAKEMNLSKIRMIKYLHEEMGYDVIAFESGFAEASTVQQNFDNLTATEAMKQSLEGVWQTE
;
A
#
# COMPACT_ATOMS: atom_id res chain seq x y z
N MET A 1 66.80 57.74 2.40
CA MET A 1 67.45 56.90 1.36
C MET A 1 66.61 55.64 1.12
N ARG A 2 66.32 55.36 -0.16
CA ARG A 2 65.84 54.09 -0.80
C ARG A 2 66.26 52.79 -0.06
N LYS A 3 65.59 51.62 -0.07
CA LYS A 3 64.66 50.94 -1.01
C LYS A 3 64.23 49.56 -0.40
N LYS A 4 62.99 49.12 -0.73
CA LYS A 4 62.53 47.77 -1.19
C LYS A 4 62.28 46.57 -0.24
N TRP A 5 61.00 46.12 -0.26
CA TRP A 5 60.43 44.75 -0.43
C TRP A 5 60.92 43.61 0.50
N LYS A 6 60.07 42.75 1.07
CA LYS A 6 59.03 41.94 0.40
C LYS A 6 57.84 41.63 1.31
N ILE A 7 56.67 41.59 0.69
CA ILE A 7 55.38 41.11 1.18
C ILE A 7 55.49 39.58 1.38
N GLY A 8 55.23 39.12 2.60
CA GLY A 8 55.07 37.70 2.93
C GLY A 8 53.60 37.41 3.20
N LEU A 9 52.92 36.91 2.18
CA LEU A 9 51.58 36.35 2.22
C LEU A 9 51.62 35.05 3.06
N MET A 10 51.03 35.02 4.25
CA MET A 10 50.61 33.75 4.85
C MET A 10 49.08 33.69 4.82
N SER A 11 48.64 32.97 3.79
CA SER A 11 47.29 32.61 3.44
C SER A 11 46.52 31.98 4.58
N THR A 12 45.29 32.45 4.73
CA THR A 12 44.16 31.71 5.29
C THR A 12 44.05 30.32 4.67
N LEU A 13 44.01 29.29 5.51
CA LEU A 13 43.60 27.94 5.14
C LEU A 13 42.42 27.56 6.04
N LEU A 14 41.23 28.06 5.65
CA LEU A 14 39.96 27.56 6.13
C LEU A 14 39.73 26.22 5.41
N ALA A 15 40.12 25.12 6.04
CA ALA A 15 39.87 23.79 5.52
C ALA A 15 38.37 23.47 5.65
N CYS A 16 37.59 23.85 4.64
CA CYS A 16 36.27 23.28 4.38
C CYS A 16 36.45 21.78 4.10
N THR A 17 36.38 20.95 5.14
CA THR A 17 36.23 19.51 4.99
C THR A 17 34.81 19.24 4.52
N THR A 18 34.62 19.16 3.20
CA THR A 18 33.40 18.61 2.61
C THR A 18 33.27 17.16 3.03
N PHE A 19 32.26 16.86 3.85
CA PHE A 19 31.76 15.50 4.00
C PHE A 19 31.15 15.08 2.65
N THR A 20 31.96 14.51 1.76
CA THR A 20 31.45 13.68 0.67
C THR A 20 30.98 12.37 1.28
N SER A 21 29.72 12.32 1.69
CA SER A 21 29.03 11.04 1.85
C SER A 21 28.98 10.39 0.48
N VAL A 22 29.93 9.50 0.20
CA VAL A 22 29.74 8.51 -0.85
C VAL A 22 28.58 7.66 -0.36
N ALA A 23 27.39 7.93 -0.89
CA ALA A 23 26.31 6.96 -0.84
C ALA A 23 26.80 5.76 -1.66
N LEU A 24 27.49 4.82 -1.01
CA LEU A 24 27.52 3.48 -1.55
C LEU A 24 26.06 3.07 -1.60
N ALA A 25 25.52 2.91 -2.82
CA ALA A 25 24.34 2.10 -3.01
C ALA A 25 24.66 0.79 -2.28
N ALA A 26 23.94 0.51 -1.20
CA ALA A 26 24.14 -0.72 -0.45
C ALA A 26 24.16 -1.87 -1.46
N GLU A 27 25.24 -2.66 -1.47
CA GLU A 27 25.28 -3.83 -2.33
C GLU A 27 24.02 -4.65 -2.05
N LYS A 28 23.29 -4.96 -3.12
CA LYS A 28 22.09 -5.79 -3.06
C LYS A 28 22.41 -7.04 -2.22
N PRO A 29 21.54 -7.45 -1.28
CA PRO A 29 21.78 -8.66 -0.48
C PRO A 29 22.17 -9.83 -1.39
N VAL A 30 23.10 -10.68 -0.94
CA VAL A 30 23.64 -11.80 -1.74
C VAL A 30 22.55 -12.72 -2.30
N ASP A 31 21.43 -12.84 -1.61
CA ASP A 31 20.29 -13.65 -2.05
C ASP A 31 19.25 -12.89 -2.88
N GLN A 32 19.51 -11.61 -3.23
CA GLN A 32 18.57 -10.79 -3.98
C GLN A 32 18.16 -11.38 -5.34
N PRO A 33 19.12 -11.83 -6.17
CA PRO A 33 18.80 -12.41 -7.47
C PRO A 33 17.93 -13.67 -7.37
N LYS A 34 18.10 -14.48 -6.31
CA LYS A 34 17.35 -15.72 -6.12
C LYS A 34 15.89 -15.46 -5.77
N TRP A 35 15.59 -14.47 -4.94
CA TRP A 35 14.20 -14.13 -4.64
C TRP A 35 13.52 -13.47 -5.84
N GLU A 36 14.23 -12.65 -6.61
CA GLU A 36 13.69 -12.03 -7.82
C GLU A 36 13.28 -13.10 -8.84
N GLU A 37 14.15 -14.09 -9.07
CA GLU A 37 13.86 -15.24 -9.94
C GLU A 37 12.66 -16.05 -9.43
N TRP A 38 12.62 -16.37 -8.14
CA TRP A 38 11.50 -17.11 -7.56
C TRP A 38 10.18 -16.34 -7.69
N LEU A 39 10.15 -15.04 -7.35
CA LEU A 39 8.94 -14.22 -7.46
C LEU A 39 8.44 -14.14 -8.90
N ASN A 40 9.34 -13.96 -9.87
CA ASN A 40 8.96 -13.89 -11.29
C ASN A 40 8.28 -15.18 -11.77
N GLY A 41 8.62 -16.34 -11.21
CA GLY A 41 8.01 -17.62 -11.55
C GLY A 41 6.72 -17.97 -10.80
N HIS A 42 6.45 -17.33 -9.65
CA HIS A 42 5.39 -17.76 -8.73
C HIS A 42 4.33 -16.69 -8.44
N ALA A 43 4.66 -15.41 -8.61
CA ALA A 43 3.72 -14.32 -8.34
C ALA A 43 2.55 -14.34 -9.31
N LYS A 44 1.35 -14.06 -8.79
CA LYS A 44 0.17 -13.81 -9.62
C LYS A 44 0.14 -12.32 -9.94
N ARG A 45 0.33 -11.99 -11.22
CA ARG A 45 0.23 -10.61 -11.68
C ARG A 45 -1.23 -10.17 -11.64
N LEU A 46 -1.46 -9.06 -10.97
CA LEU A 46 -2.77 -8.41 -10.94
C LEU A 46 -2.84 -7.34 -12.03
N ASN A 47 -4.04 -7.13 -12.56
CA ASN A 47 -4.36 -5.94 -13.32
C ASN A 47 -4.32 -4.70 -12.41
N GLU A 48 -4.29 -3.52 -13.03
CA GLU A 48 -4.39 -2.25 -12.31
C GLU A 48 -5.59 -2.23 -11.36
N SER A 49 -5.45 -1.51 -10.25
CA SER A 49 -6.50 -1.41 -9.22
C SER A 49 -7.81 -0.81 -9.76
N THR A 50 -7.74 -0.02 -10.83
CA THR A 50 -8.90 0.57 -11.52
C THR A 50 -9.53 -0.34 -12.58
N SER A 51 -8.99 -1.54 -12.81
CA SER A 51 -9.53 -2.48 -13.79
C SER A 51 -10.97 -2.85 -13.43
N GLN A 52 -11.82 -2.88 -14.46
CA GLN A 52 -13.23 -3.29 -14.33
C GLN A 52 -13.40 -4.81 -14.42
N THR A 53 -12.33 -5.53 -14.77
CA THR A 53 -12.36 -6.98 -14.94
C THR A 53 -11.65 -7.67 -13.78
N THR A 54 -11.98 -8.95 -13.57
CA THR A 54 -11.53 -9.74 -12.41
C THR A 54 -10.93 -11.10 -12.79
N GLU A 55 -10.62 -11.35 -14.07
CA GLU A 55 -10.10 -12.65 -14.53
C GLU A 55 -8.71 -12.97 -13.95
N ASP A 56 -7.90 -11.93 -13.71
CA ASP A 56 -6.60 -12.01 -13.01
C ASP A 56 -6.73 -12.46 -11.55
N LEU A 57 -7.94 -12.40 -10.98
CA LEU A 57 -8.24 -12.86 -9.61
C LEU A 57 -8.66 -14.33 -9.55
N SER A 58 -8.67 -15.04 -10.69
CA SER A 58 -9.08 -16.46 -10.76
C SER A 58 -8.30 -17.40 -9.85
N PHE A 59 -7.06 -17.04 -9.49
CA PHE A 59 -6.26 -17.79 -8.53
C PHE A 59 -6.90 -17.87 -7.13
N LEU A 60 -7.81 -16.95 -6.78
CA LEU A 60 -8.50 -16.95 -5.49
C LEU A 60 -9.38 -18.19 -5.31
N LYS A 61 -9.92 -18.77 -6.40
CA LYS A 61 -10.72 -20.01 -6.34
C LYS A 61 -9.98 -21.15 -5.66
N GLU A 62 -8.69 -21.27 -5.93
CA GLU A 62 -7.81 -22.26 -5.29
C GLU A 62 -7.31 -21.75 -3.93
N ALA A 63 -6.85 -20.49 -3.87
CA ALA A 63 -6.20 -19.95 -2.67
C ALA A 63 -7.09 -19.93 -1.42
N VAL A 64 -8.39 -19.70 -1.58
CA VAL A 64 -9.37 -19.66 -0.49
C VAL A 64 -10.47 -20.73 -0.64
N GLN A 65 -10.16 -21.82 -1.32
CA GLN A 65 -11.10 -22.93 -1.49
C GLN A 65 -11.59 -23.45 -0.13
N ASP A 66 -12.90 -23.70 -0.04
CA ASP A 66 -13.59 -24.23 1.14
C ASP A 66 -13.39 -23.40 2.41
N LYS A 67 -12.94 -22.14 2.29
CA LYS A 67 -12.87 -21.21 3.41
C LYS A 67 -14.22 -20.55 3.58
N ARG A 68 -14.68 -20.52 4.83
CA ARG A 68 -15.89 -19.79 5.22
C ARG A 68 -15.62 -18.30 5.42
N ILE A 69 -14.41 -17.96 5.85
CA ILE A 69 -14.01 -16.59 6.22
C ILE A 69 -12.70 -16.28 5.49
N VAL A 70 -12.66 -15.16 4.80
CA VAL A 70 -11.49 -14.59 4.14
C VAL A 70 -11.24 -13.20 4.72
N VAL A 71 -10.02 -12.95 5.18
CA VAL A 71 -9.62 -11.66 5.77
C VAL A 71 -8.82 -10.88 4.74
N LEU A 72 -9.33 -9.72 4.34
CA LEU A 72 -8.67 -8.81 3.39
C LEU A 72 -8.03 -7.65 4.17
N GLY A 73 -6.74 -7.76 4.47
CA GLY A 73 -5.99 -6.73 5.18
C GLY A 73 -5.53 -5.56 4.28
N GLU A 74 -4.91 -4.57 4.92
CA GLU A 74 -4.28 -3.43 4.25
C GLU A 74 -2.96 -3.04 4.92
N SER A 75 -2.02 -2.53 4.14
CA SER A 75 -0.73 -2.06 4.68
C SER A 75 -0.84 -0.70 5.38
N THR A 76 -1.86 0.09 5.03
CA THR A 76 -2.17 1.40 5.62
C THR A 76 -3.62 1.78 5.31
N HIS A 77 -4.25 2.54 6.20
CA HIS A 77 -5.57 3.11 5.98
C HIS A 77 -5.55 4.21 4.89
N GLY A 78 -6.65 4.34 4.17
CA GLY A 78 -6.87 5.45 3.21
C GLY A 78 -6.08 5.37 1.90
N ALA A 79 -5.36 4.28 1.63
CA ALA A 79 -4.66 4.09 0.35
C ALA A 79 -5.65 3.73 -0.77
N LYS A 80 -5.78 4.63 -1.76
CA LYS A 80 -6.72 4.49 -2.87
C LYS A 80 -6.55 3.16 -3.63
N GLU A 81 -5.32 2.82 -3.98
CA GLU A 81 -5.01 1.61 -4.76
C GLU A 81 -5.37 0.34 -3.99
N MET A 82 -5.19 0.35 -2.66
CA MET A 82 -5.56 -0.78 -1.80
C MET A 82 -7.08 -0.91 -1.69
N ASN A 83 -7.81 0.20 -1.49
CA ASN A 83 -9.27 0.21 -1.46
C ASN A 83 -9.86 -0.30 -2.78
N LEU A 84 -9.39 0.20 -3.91
CA LEU A 84 -9.81 -0.24 -5.23
C LEU A 84 -9.50 -1.72 -5.48
N SER A 85 -8.32 -2.19 -5.07
CA SER A 85 -7.95 -3.61 -5.19
C SER A 85 -8.85 -4.50 -4.33
N LYS A 86 -9.14 -4.12 -3.08
CA LYS A 86 -10.09 -4.85 -2.22
C LYS A 86 -11.49 -4.86 -2.81
N ILE A 87 -11.97 -3.77 -3.41
CA ILE A 87 -13.26 -3.75 -4.11
C ILE A 87 -13.29 -4.79 -5.23
N ARG A 88 -12.24 -4.88 -6.05
CA ARG A 88 -12.14 -5.91 -7.11
C ARG A 88 -12.18 -7.33 -6.52
N MET A 89 -11.44 -7.57 -5.43
CA MET A 89 -11.42 -8.87 -4.75
C MET A 89 -12.79 -9.22 -4.13
N ILE A 90 -13.45 -8.27 -3.47
CA ILE A 90 -14.78 -8.46 -2.88
C ILE A 90 -15.79 -8.82 -3.96
N LYS A 91 -15.81 -8.10 -5.09
CA LYS A 91 -16.68 -8.42 -6.22
C LYS A 91 -16.43 -9.83 -6.74
N TYR A 92 -15.18 -10.21 -6.95
CA TYR A 92 -14.82 -11.55 -7.40
C TYR A 92 -15.28 -12.63 -6.40
N LEU A 93 -14.99 -12.46 -5.11
CA LEU A 93 -15.39 -13.41 -4.07
C LEU A 93 -16.92 -13.55 -3.99
N HIS A 94 -17.67 -12.45 -4.14
CA HIS A 94 -19.12 -12.48 -4.15
C HIS A 94 -19.66 -13.16 -5.42
N GLU A 95 -19.33 -12.64 -6.59
CA GLU A 95 -19.90 -13.04 -7.87
C GLU A 95 -19.49 -14.46 -8.29
N GLU A 96 -18.24 -14.84 -8.03
CA GLU A 96 -17.67 -16.11 -8.52
C GLU A 96 -17.59 -17.20 -7.45
N MET A 97 -17.66 -16.84 -6.17
CA MET A 97 -17.44 -17.77 -5.05
C MET A 97 -18.53 -17.74 -3.98
N GLY A 98 -19.57 -16.90 -4.11
CA GLY A 98 -20.76 -16.93 -3.25
C GLY A 98 -20.54 -16.40 -1.84
N TYR A 99 -19.58 -15.48 -1.64
CA TYR A 99 -19.47 -14.76 -0.36
C TYR A 99 -20.49 -13.62 -0.29
N ASP A 100 -21.39 -13.67 0.68
CA ASP A 100 -22.54 -12.73 0.76
C ASP A 100 -22.51 -11.80 1.98
N VAL A 101 -21.47 -11.87 2.81
CA VAL A 101 -21.32 -11.05 4.02
C VAL A 101 -19.98 -10.33 4.02
N ILE A 102 -20.02 -9.01 4.22
CA ILE A 102 -18.83 -8.19 4.47
C ILE A 102 -18.86 -7.75 5.93
N ALA A 103 -17.79 -8.06 6.66
CA ALA A 103 -17.55 -7.53 7.99
C ALA A 103 -16.40 -6.51 7.91
N PHE A 104 -16.63 -5.32 8.44
CA PHE A 104 -15.62 -4.26 8.47
C PHE A 104 -14.89 -4.25 9.82
N GLU A 105 -13.66 -3.72 9.80
CA GLU A 105 -12.94 -3.33 11.01
C GLU A 105 -13.61 -2.08 11.61
N SER A 106 -14.74 -2.28 12.28
CA SER A 106 -15.55 -1.19 12.83
C SER A 106 -16.22 -1.58 14.15
N GLY A 107 -16.86 -0.59 14.78
CA GLY A 107 -17.68 -0.80 15.96
C GLY A 107 -18.85 -1.75 15.67
N PHE A 108 -19.00 -2.78 16.50
CA PHE A 108 -20.05 -3.79 16.33
C PHE A 108 -21.46 -3.22 16.44
N ALA A 109 -21.68 -2.27 17.36
CA ALA A 109 -23.01 -1.70 17.60
C ALA A 109 -23.46 -0.81 16.43
N GLU A 110 -22.55 0.02 15.92
CA GLU A 110 -22.76 0.92 14.78
C GLU A 110 -23.03 0.12 13.51
N ALA A 111 -22.18 -0.87 13.20
CA ALA A 111 -22.37 -1.75 12.05
C ALA A 111 -23.69 -2.54 12.15
N SER A 112 -24.03 -3.07 13.33
CA SER A 112 -25.29 -3.78 13.54
C SER A 112 -26.51 -2.86 13.36
N THR A 113 -26.43 -1.61 13.81
CA THR A 113 -27.52 -0.64 13.69
C THR A 113 -27.75 -0.25 12.23
N VAL A 114 -26.66 -0.02 11.48
CA VAL A 114 -26.73 0.25 10.04
C VAL A 114 -27.26 -0.97 9.28
N GLN A 115 -26.80 -2.18 9.61
CA GLN A 115 -27.26 -3.40 8.94
C GLN A 115 -28.77 -3.62 9.08
N GLN A 116 -29.35 -3.30 10.24
CA GLN A 116 -30.80 -3.41 10.48
C GLN A 116 -31.62 -2.39 9.68
N ASN A 117 -31.00 -1.28 9.25
CA ASN A 117 -31.65 -0.20 8.54
C ASN A 117 -31.12 -0.01 7.11
N PHE A 118 -30.33 -0.96 6.60
CA PHE A 118 -29.53 -0.79 5.39
C PHE A 118 -30.38 -0.43 4.16
N ASP A 119 -31.56 -1.04 4.03
CA ASP A 119 -32.50 -0.79 2.92
C ASP A 119 -33.06 0.65 2.89
N ASN A 120 -32.95 1.39 3.99
CA ASN A 120 -33.40 2.78 4.10
C ASN A 120 -32.25 3.78 3.98
N LEU A 121 -31.02 3.31 3.73
CA LEU A 121 -29.81 4.13 3.67
C LEU A 121 -29.21 4.05 2.27
N THR A 122 -28.64 5.15 1.80
CA THR A 122 -27.68 5.10 0.70
C THR A 122 -26.39 4.43 1.16
N ALA A 123 -25.61 3.86 0.23
CA ALA A 123 -24.30 3.28 0.56
C ALA A 123 -23.37 4.27 1.29
N THR A 124 -23.41 5.55 0.90
CA THR A 124 -22.63 6.62 1.54
C THR A 124 -23.09 6.87 2.98
N GLU A 125 -24.40 6.89 3.24
CA GLU A 125 -24.93 7.05 4.60
C GLU A 125 -24.59 5.86 5.47
N ALA A 126 -24.79 4.63 4.96
CA ALA A 126 -24.43 3.41 5.65
C ALA A 126 -22.94 3.39 6.04
N MET A 127 -22.06 3.74 5.11
CA MET A 127 -20.62 3.88 5.35
C MET A 127 -20.34 4.91 6.45
N LYS A 128 -20.85 6.14 6.33
CA LYS A 128 -20.57 7.22 7.29
C LYS A 128 -21.10 6.95 8.70
N GLN A 129 -22.17 6.17 8.83
CA GLN A 129 -22.78 5.83 10.11
C GLN A 129 -22.16 4.60 10.78
N SER A 130 -21.42 3.76 10.04
CA SER A 130 -20.86 2.50 10.56
C SER A 130 -19.34 2.43 10.57
N LEU A 131 -18.64 3.21 9.74
CA LEU A 131 -17.18 3.14 9.59
C LEU A 131 -16.49 4.40 10.12
N GLU A 132 -15.31 4.22 10.70
CA GLU A 132 -14.47 5.33 11.15
C GLU A 132 -14.03 6.23 9.98
N GLY A 133 -13.76 7.51 10.29
CA GLY A 133 -13.47 8.54 9.28
C GLY A 133 -12.29 8.22 8.35
N VAL A 134 -11.35 7.38 8.78
CA VAL A 134 -10.20 6.96 7.96
C VAL A 134 -10.58 6.08 6.75
N TRP A 135 -11.77 5.48 6.77
CA TRP A 135 -12.31 4.68 5.66
C TRP A 135 -13.44 5.40 4.89
N GLN A 136 -13.79 6.63 5.26
CA GLN A 136 -14.79 7.44 4.55
C GLN A 136 -14.17 8.14 3.34
N THR A 137 -13.74 7.38 2.35
CA THR A 137 -13.00 7.83 1.15
C THR A 137 -13.78 7.59 -0.13
N GLU A 138 -13.45 8.33 -1.20
CA GLU A 138 -13.99 8.13 -2.57
C GLU A 138 -13.23 7.09 -3.40
#